data_AF-A0A0F9I6B4-F1
#
_entry.id   AF-A0A0F9I6B4-F1
#
_cell.length_a   1.000
_cell.length_b   1.000
_cell.length_c   1.000
_cell.angle_alpha   90.00
_cell.angle_beta   90.00
_cell.angle_gamma   90.00
#
_symmetry.space_group_name_H-M   'P 1'
#
loop_
_entity.id
_entity.type
_entity.pdbx_description
1 polymer ?
#
loop_
_entity_poly.entity_id
_entity_poly.type
_entity_poly.pdbx_seq_one_letter_code
_entity_poly.pdbx_strand_id
1 'polypeptide(L)'
;MNTSKALLFIEDQLQRSMIDFVLIAKTAKEVVDDQVELSTPIKIGVLKQDWTQSGVSILKMLIPEAKFTEKKVTLEHEEVPIEIKIIHGKYKNLQNPDRVFYNVTEFNIPNPFKNYYLYR
;
A
#
# COMPACT_ATOMS: atom_id res chain seq x y z
N MET A 1 9.86 -4.05 16.38
CA MET A 1 8.42 -3.95 15.99
C MET A 1 8.16 -4.75 14.72
N ASN A 2 6.97 -5.35 14.54
CA ASN A 2 6.66 -6.24 13.40
C ASN A 2 6.20 -5.50 12.12
N THR A 3 6.72 -4.30 11.84
CA THR A 3 6.23 -3.45 10.73
C THR A 3 6.45 -4.06 9.34
N SER A 4 7.54 -4.82 9.16
CA SER A 4 7.77 -5.62 7.95
C SER A 4 6.73 -6.74 7.78
N LYS A 5 6.28 -7.38 8.87
CA LYS A 5 5.21 -8.39 8.80
C LYS A 5 3.87 -7.74 8.45
N ALA A 6 3.57 -6.57 9.02
CA ALA A 6 2.37 -5.81 8.68
C ALA A 6 2.33 -5.41 7.19
N LEU A 7 3.47 -5.04 6.61
CA LEU A 7 3.59 -4.76 5.18
C LEU A 7 3.35 -6.02 4.33
N LEU A 8 3.96 -7.16 4.70
CA LEU A 8 3.76 -8.43 3.99
C LEU A 8 2.32 -8.96 4.14
N PHE A 9 1.70 -8.75 5.31
CA PHE A 9 0.31 -9.11 5.55
C PHE A 9 -0.63 -8.38 4.58
N ILE A 10 -0.49 -7.05 4.47
CA ILE A 10 -1.38 -6.28 3.60
C ILE A 10 -1.11 -6.55 2.12
N GLU A 11 0.14 -6.84 1.76
CA GLU A 11 0.51 -7.26 0.42
C GLU A 11 -0.19 -8.56 0.03
N ASP A 12 -0.16 -9.59 0.87
CA ASP A 12 -0.88 -10.85 0.65
C ASP A 12 -2.40 -10.62 0.49
N GLN A 13 -3.01 -9.76 1.32
CA GLN A 13 -4.44 -9.47 1.20
C GLN A 13 -4.81 -8.75 -0.10
N LEU A 14 -3.96 -7.82 -0.55
CA LEU A 14 -4.17 -7.09 -1.80
C LEU A 14 -3.96 -7.98 -3.03
N GLN A 15 -2.93 -8.83 -3.02
CA GLN A 15 -2.71 -9.82 -4.08
C GLN A 15 -3.89 -10.78 -4.20
N ARG A 16 -4.39 -11.33 -3.08
CA ARG A 16 -5.55 -12.24 -3.06
C ARG A 16 -6.85 -11.57 -3.52
N SER A 17 -6.96 -10.26 -3.36
CA SER A 17 -8.09 -9.47 -3.86
C SER A 17 -7.89 -8.96 -5.29
N MET A 18 -6.77 -9.30 -5.94
CA MET A 18 -6.40 -8.84 -7.29
C MET A 18 -6.39 -7.30 -7.38
N ILE A 19 -5.99 -6.64 -6.30
CA ILE A 19 -5.88 -5.19 -6.23
C ILE A 19 -4.40 -4.83 -6.33
N ASP A 20 -4.01 -4.24 -7.45
CA ASP A 20 -2.68 -3.68 -7.61
C ASP A 20 -2.49 -2.45 -6.70
N PHE A 21 -1.29 -2.32 -6.16
CA PHE A 21 -0.95 -1.25 -5.25
C PHE A 21 0.48 -0.75 -5.47
N VAL A 22 0.74 0.41 -4.88
CA VAL A 22 2.04 1.06 -4.84
C VAL A 22 2.34 1.46 -3.40
N LEU A 23 3.59 1.38 -2.96
CA LEU A 23 3.97 2.00 -1.69
C LEU A 23 3.99 3.51 -1.85
N ILE A 24 3.56 4.24 -0.83
CA ILE A 24 3.55 5.71 -0.85
C ILE A 24 4.18 6.29 0.41
N ALA A 25 4.37 7.61 0.40
CA ALA A 25 4.82 8.38 1.55
C ALA A 25 6.15 7.85 2.15
N LYS A 26 6.23 7.78 3.49
CA LYS A 26 7.46 7.40 4.20
C LYS A 26 7.77 5.91 4.03
N THR A 27 6.75 5.06 3.96
CA THR A 27 6.89 3.61 3.74
C THR A 27 7.63 3.30 2.45
N ALA A 28 7.25 3.95 1.34
CA ALA A 28 7.97 3.79 0.06
C ALA A 28 9.45 4.17 0.18
N LYS A 29 9.74 5.24 0.93
CA LYS A 29 11.10 5.72 1.12
C LYS A 29 11.95 4.73 1.92
N GLU A 30 11.42 4.29 3.05
CA GLU A 30 12.12 3.38 3.97
C GLU A 30 12.36 2.02 3.33
N VAL A 31 11.46 1.57 2.46
CA VAL A 31 11.66 0.36 1.64
C VAL A 31 12.79 0.54 0.63
N VAL A 32 12.85 1.68 -0.08
CA VAL A 32 13.94 1.97 -1.01
C VAL A 32 15.29 2.14 -0.31
N ASP A 33 15.27 2.71 0.90
CA ASP A 33 16.46 2.89 1.75
C ASP A 33 16.84 1.60 2.51
N ASP A 34 16.16 0.47 2.25
CA ASP A 34 16.37 -0.86 2.87
C ASP A 34 16.37 -0.82 4.42
N GLN A 35 15.44 -0.05 5.00
CA GLN A 35 15.33 0.05 6.46
C GLN A 35 14.65 -1.17 7.06
N VAL A 36 15.28 -1.75 8.08
CA VAL A 36 14.75 -2.93 8.79
C VAL A 36 13.42 -2.67 9.50
N GLU A 37 13.28 -1.48 10.11
CA GLU A 37 12.05 -1.05 10.78
C GLU A 37 11.40 0.11 10.04
N LEU A 38 10.21 -0.15 9.50
CA LEU A 38 9.39 0.86 8.83
C LEU A 38 8.66 1.72 9.85
N SER A 39 8.44 2.98 9.50
CA SER A 39 7.62 3.90 10.28
C SER A 39 6.14 3.56 10.22
N THR A 40 5.45 3.86 11.32
CA THR A 40 4.00 3.71 11.43
C THR A 40 3.32 5.07 11.20
N PRO A 41 2.12 5.10 10.57
CA PRO A 41 1.43 3.98 9.93
C PRO A 41 2.07 3.55 8.60
N ILE A 42 1.90 2.28 8.24
CA ILE A 42 2.23 1.76 6.91
C ILE A 42 1.24 2.36 5.91
N LYS A 43 1.75 3.04 4.88
CA LYS A 43 0.92 3.71 3.87
C LYS A 43 1.12 3.11 2.49
N ILE A 44 0.01 2.69 1.91
CA ILE A 44 -0.05 2.16 0.54
C ILE A 44 -1.10 2.89 -0.28
N GLY A 45 -0.83 3.06 -1.56
CA GLY A 45 -1.70 3.69 -2.53
C GLY A 45 -2.30 2.65 -3.46
N VAL A 46 -3.59 2.76 -3.70
CA VAL A 46 -4.28 1.99 -4.74
C VAL A 46 -4.91 2.96 -5.72
N LEU A 47 -4.69 2.75 -7.02
CA LEU A 47 -5.35 3.57 -8.03
C LEU A 47 -6.83 3.24 -8.08
N LYS A 48 -7.68 4.25 -8.29
CA LYS A 48 -9.12 4.04 -8.37
C LYS A 48 -9.55 3.04 -9.45
N GLN A 49 -8.77 2.90 -10.52
CA GLN A 49 -9.03 1.92 -11.59
C GLN A 49 -8.84 0.47 -11.13
N ASP A 50 -7.92 0.23 -10.19
CA ASP A 50 -7.63 -1.09 -9.62
C ASP A 50 -8.53 -1.39 -8.41
N TRP A 51 -9.18 -0.36 -7.86
CA TRP A 51 -10.18 -0.45 -6.79
C TRP A 51 -11.56 -0.91 -7.30
N THR A 52 -11.61 -2.13 -7.84
CA THR A 52 -12.82 -2.74 -8.42
C THR A 52 -13.80 -3.25 -7.35
N GLN A 53 -15.10 -3.33 -7.67
CA GLN A 53 -16.10 -3.83 -6.72
C GLN A 53 -15.84 -5.28 -6.28
N SER A 54 -15.37 -6.12 -7.21
CA SER A 54 -15.02 -7.51 -6.95
C SER A 54 -13.83 -7.61 -5.99
N GLY A 55 -12.75 -6.88 -6.27
CA GLY A 55 -11.57 -6.85 -5.39
C GLY A 55 -11.92 -6.34 -4.00
N VAL A 56 -12.71 -5.26 -3.90
CA VAL A 56 -13.16 -4.71 -2.62
C VAL A 56 -14.02 -5.70 -1.83
N SER A 57 -14.88 -6.47 -2.50
CA SER A 57 -15.70 -7.50 -1.85
C SER A 57 -14.84 -8.62 -1.27
N ILE A 58 -13.82 -9.07 -2.02
CA ILE A 58 -12.85 -10.06 -1.54
C ILE A 58 -12.05 -9.50 -0.37
N LEU A 59 -11.53 -8.28 -0.50
CA LEU A 59 -10.75 -7.63 0.54
C LEU A 59 -11.55 -7.48 1.84
N LYS A 60 -12.84 -7.12 1.77
CA LYS A 60 -13.72 -7.07 2.95
C LYS A 60 -13.91 -8.43 3.64
N MET A 61 -13.85 -9.53 2.89
CA MET A 61 -13.90 -10.87 3.48
C MET A 61 -12.58 -11.27 4.13
N LEU A 62 -11.45 -10.81 3.57
CA LEU A 62 -10.11 -11.11 4.08
C LEU A 62 -9.76 -10.29 5.33
N ILE A 63 -10.18 -9.02 5.40
CA ILE A 63 -9.94 -8.09 6.51
C ILE A 63 -11.25 -7.50 7.05
N PRO A 64 -12.11 -8.32 7.68
CA PRO A 64 -13.44 -7.89 8.14
C PRO A 64 -13.39 -6.77 9.20
N GLU A 65 -12.29 -6.65 9.95
CA GLU A 65 -12.05 -5.62 10.96
C GLU A 65 -11.67 -4.26 10.37
N ALA A 66 -11.34 -4.20 9.08
CA ALA A 66 -10.91 -2.97 8.44
C ALA A 66 -12.07 -1.97 8.25
N LYS A 67 -11.77 -0.69 8.45
CA LYS A 67 -12.72 0.41 8.24
C LYS A 67 -12.60 0.92 6.82
N PHE A 68 -13.63 0.71 6.01
CA PHE A 68 -13.69 1.16 4.63
C PHE A 68 -14.40 2.50 4.51
N THR A 69 -13.79 3.44 3.80
CA THR A 69 -14.39 4.71 3.38
C THR A 69 -14.22 4.90 1.87
N GLU A 70 -14.85 5.91 1.30
CA GLU A 70 -14.70 6.21 -0.14
C GLU A 70 -13.27 6.61 -0.53
N LYS A 71 -12.48 7.11 0.42
CA LYS A 71 -11.15 7.67 0.17
C LYS A 71 -10.01 6.79 0.67
N LYS A 72 -10.28 5.93 1.66
CA LYS A 72 -9.25 5.09 2.28
C LYS A 72 -9.82 3.88 3.01
N VAL A 73 -8.96 2.91 3.26
CA VAL A 73 -9.19 1.81 4.19
C VAL A 73 -8.16 1.89 5.30
N THR A 74 -8.60 1.70 6.54
CA THR A 74 -7.70 1.70 7.70
C THR A 74 -7.92 0.44 8.52
N LEU A 75 -6.84 -0.20 8.93
CA LEU A 75 -6.83 -1.37 9.79
C LEU A 75 -5.61 -1.37 10.69
N GLU A 76 -5.59 -2.25 11.68
CA GLU A 76 -4.46 -2.46 12.57
C GLU A 76 -4.11 -3.94 12.56
N HIS A 77 -2.82 -4.25 12.37
CA HIS A 77 -2.30 -5.61 12.40
C HIS A 77 -1.11 -5.67 13.36
N GLU A 78 -1.20 -6.47 14.42
CA GLU A 78 -0.17 -6.58 15.46
C GLU A 78 0.29 -5.20 15.99
N GLU A 79 -0.65 -4.32 16.37
CA GLU A 79 -0.40 -2.95 16.84
C GLU A 79 0.22 -2.00 15.80
N VAL A 80 0.36 -2.44 14.55
CA VAL A 80 0.85 -1.61 13.44
C VAL A 80 -0.34 -1.06 12.65
N PRO A 81 -0.57 0.27 12.66
CA PRO A 81 -1.63 0.87 11.87
C PRO A 81 -1.27 0.85 10.37
N ILE A 82 -2.21 0.43 9.54
CA ILE A 82 -2.09 0.35 8.08
C ILE A 82 -3.16 1.24 7.45
N GLU A 83 -2.75 2.06 6.47
CA GLU A 83 -3.63 2.95 5.70
C GLU A 83 -3.48 2.70 4.20
N ILE A 84 -4.59 2.28 3.57
CA ILE A 84 -4.74 2.14 2.12
C ILE A 84 -5.41 3.39 1.59
N LYS A 85 -4.73 4.21 0.81
CA LYS A 85 -5.27 5.43 0.21
C LYS A 85 -5.77 5.15 -1.20
N ILE A 86 -7.04 5.47 -1.47
CA ILE A 86 -7.64 5.33 -2.80
C ILE A 86 -7.34 6.59 -3.61
N ILE A 87 -6.46 6.45 -4.58
CA ILE A 87 -5.92 7.55 -5.38
C ILE A 87 -6.84 7.81 -6.57
N HIS A 88 -7.59 8.91 -6.48
CA HIS A 88 -8.46 9.40 -7.53
C HIS A 88 -7.66 10.33 -8.45
N GLY A 89 -7.33 9.88 -9.66
CA GLY A 89 -6.64 10.68 -10.66
C GLY A 89 -5.65 9.89 -11.52
N LYS A 90 -5.42 10.34 -12.76
CA LYS A 90 -4.38 9.81 -13.65
C LYS A 90 -3.04 10.46 -13.31
N TYR A 91 -2.47 10.10 -12.17
CA TYR A 91 -1.11 10.52 -11.86
C TYR A 91 -0.16 9.72 -12.76
N LYS A 92 0.44 10.39 -13.75
CA LYS A 92 1.40 9.78 -14.68
C LYS A 92 2.50 9.01 -13.94
N ASN A 93 2.85 9.48 -12.74
CA ASN A 93 3.90 8.89 -11.92
C ASN A 93 3.55 7.53 -11.29
N LEU A 94 2.29 7.11 -11.40
CA LEU A 94 1.78 5.83 -10.91
C LEU A 94 1.42 4.87 -12.06
N GLN A 95 1.52 5.32 -13.32
CA GLN A 95 1.21 4.51 -14.49
C GLN A 95 2.35 3.56 -14.87
N ASN A 96 3.58 3.92 -14.53
CA ASN A 96 4.77 3.11 -14.76
C ASN A 96 5.59 3.06 -13.45
N PRO A 97 5.10 2.37 -12.41
CA PRO A 97 5.86 2.27 -11.16
C PRO A 97 7.15 1.49 -11.38
N ASP A 98 8.21 1.90 -10.68
CA ASP A 98 9.45 1.15 -10.60
C ASP A 98 9.27 0.00 -9.60
N ARG A 99 9.95 -1.12 -9.84
CA ARG A 99 9.95 -2.26 -8.91
C ARG A 99 11.20 -2.25 -8.05
N VAL A 100 11.00 -2.43 -6.75
CA VAL A 100 12.08 -2.48 -5.76
C VAL A 100 11.90 -3.74 -4.91
N PHE A 101 13.00 -4.48 -4.72
CA PHE A 101 13.01 -5.61 -3.81
C PHE A 101 13.18 -5.12 -2.37
N TYR A 102 12.35 -5.62 -1.47
CA TYR A 102 12.47 -5.41 -0.03
C TYR A 102 12.38 -6.75 0.68
N ASN A 103 13.43 -7.10 1.42
CA ASN A 103 13.67 -8.47 1.88
C ASN A 103 13.67 -9.48 0.72
N VAL A 104 12.57 -10.22 0.55
CA VAL A 104 12.40 -11.26 -0.48
C VAL A 104 11.21 -10.97 -1.42
N THR A 105 10.57 -9.81 -1.29
CA THR A 105 9.33 -9.46 -2.00
C THR A 105 9.55 -8.23 -2.89
N GLU A 106 8.94 -8.23 -4.08
CA GLU A 106 8.93 -7.08 -4.98
C GLU A 106 7.79 -6.13 -4.63
N PHE A 107 8.08 -4.84 -4.52
CA PHE A 107 7.09 -3.78 -4.33
C PHE A 107 7.13 -2.76 -5.44
N ASN A 108 5.95 -2.26 -5.82
CA ASN A 108 5.81 -1.16 -6.76
C ASN A 108 5.98 0.19 -6.06
N ILE A 109 6.85 1.04 -6.60
CA ILE A 109 7.16 2.38 -6.12
C ILE A 109 6.85 3.41 -7.22
N PRO A 110 6.25 4.57 -6.89
CA PRO A 110 6.01 5.65 -7.86
C PRO A 110 7.28 6.14 -8.59
N ASN A 111 7.18 6.41 -9.90
CA ASN A 111 8.26 6.94 -10.74
C ASN A 111 7.86 8.27 -11.40
N PRO A 112 8.58 9.40 -11.25
CA PRO A 112 9.86 9.52 -10.55
C PRO A 112 9.64 9.53 -9.05
N PHE A 113 10.50 8.77 -8.37
CA PHE A 113 10.51 8.64 -6.92
C PHE A 113 10.43 10.03 -6.23
N LYS A 114 11.20 11.02 -6.70
CA LYS A 114 11.22 12.39 -6.12
C LYS A 114 9.86 13.07 -5.92
N ASN A 115 8.79 12.66 -6.62
CA ASN A 115 7.46 13.24 -6.51
C ASN A 115 6.55 12.59 -5.44
N TYR A 116 7.01 11.60 -4.65
CA TYR A 116 6.16 10.87 -3.69
C TYR A 116 5.71 11.70 -2.46
N TYR A 117 6.32 12.85 -2.19
CA TYR A 117 6.01 13.71 -1.02
C TYR A 117 4.65 14.41 -1.10
N LEU A 118 3.99 14.39 -2.26
CA LEU A 118 2.75 15.13 -2.52
C LEU A 118 1.48 14.46 -1.97
N TYR A 119 1.54 13.18 -1.57
CA TYR A 119 0.38 12.43 -1.09
C TYR A 119 0.24 12.41 0.44
N ARG A 120 0.64 13.50 1.12
CA ARG A 120 0.34 13.70 2.56
C ARG A 120 -1.16 13.67 2.85
#